data_AF-A0A9X7JI40-F1
#
_entry.id   AF-A0A9X7JI40-F1
#
_cell.length_a   1.000
_cell.length_b   1.000
_cell.length_c   1.000
_cell.angle_alpha   90.00
_cell.angle_beta   90.00
_cell.angle_gamma   90.00
#
_symmetry.space_group_name_H-M   'P 1'
#
loop_
_entity.id
_entity.type
_entity.pdbx_description
1 polymer ?
#
loop_
_entity_poly.entity_id
_entity_poly.type
_entity_poly.pdbx_seq_one_letter_code
_entity_poly.pdbx_strand_id
1 'polypeptide(L)'
;REIADELGLHESTISRVTTAKYMNTPFGTFELKYFFGSSLNTDAGGNASSTAVRALIKQLVAAEDPKKPLSDSQLSSMLEEQDIQVARRTVAKYREALKIAPANLRKAL
;
A
#
# COMPACT_ATOMS: atom_id res chain seq x y z
N ARG A 1 -7.93 -7.45 13.57
CA ARG A 1 -7.82 -7.55 15.04
C ARG A 1 -8.63 -6.46 15.71
N GLU A 2 -8.36 -5.18 15.44
CA GLU A 2 -9.12 -4.03 15.99
C GLU A 2 -10.65 -4.19 15.94
N ILE A 3 -11.24 -4.46 14.76
CA ILE A 3 -12.69 -4.65 14.61
C ILE A 3 -13.21 -5.90 15.34
N ALA A 4 -12.36 -6.92 15.48
CA ALA A 4 -12.72 -8.14 16.19
C ALA A 4 -12.80 -7.87 17.71
N ASP A 5 -11.85 -7.09 18.23
CA ASP A 5 -11.78 -6.70 19.64
C ASP A 5 -12.94 -5.76 20.02
N GLU A 6 -13.30 -4.79 19.16
CA GLU A 6 -14.42 -3.85 19.40
C GLU A 6 -15.79 -4.56 19.43
N LEU A 7 -15.98 -5.57 18.58
CA LEU A 7 -17.23 -6.33 18.50
C LEU A 7 -17.26 -7.54 19.44
N GLY A 8 -16.17 -7.80 20.18
CA GLY A 8 -16.03 -9.00 21.03
C GLY A 8 -16.08 -10.32 20.26
N LEU A 9 -15.67 -10.30 18.98
CA LEU A 9 -15.66 -11.45 18.09
C LEU A 9 -14.24 -11.95 17.85
N HIS A 10 -14.09 -13.24 17.53
CA HIS A 10 -12.79 -13.77 17.12
C HIS A 10 -12.44 -13.29 15.69
N GLU A 11 -11.17 -13.04 15.41
CA GLU A 11 -10.70 -12.60 14.08
C GLU A 11 -11.08 -13.56 12.96
N SER A 12 -11.14 -14.86 13.24
CA SER A 12 -11.58 -15.89 12.28
C SER A 12 -13.05 -15.72 11.88
N THR A 13 -13.90 -15.20 12.78
CA THR A 13 -15.30 -14.88 12.48
C THR A 13 -15.39 -13.70 11.51
N ILE A 14 -14.63 -12.63 11.75
CA ILE A 14 -14.56 -11.47 10.85
C ILE A 14 -14.02 -11.86 9.47
N SER A 15 -12.97 -12.69 9.44
CA SER A 15 -12.36 -13.18 8.19
C SER A 15 -13.35 -14.00 7.34
N ARG A 16 -14.20 -14.82 7.98
CA ARG A 16 -15.24 -15.58 7.29
C ARG A 16 -16.36 -14.69 6.75
N VAL A 17 -16.82 -13.73 7.54
CA VAL A 17 -17.92 -12.82 7.16
C VAL A 17 -17.52 -11.88 6.02
N THR A 18 -16.25 -11.44 5.98
CA THR A 18 -15.75 -10.51 4.96
C THR A 18 -15.40 -11.17 3.63
N THR A 19 -15.19 -12.49 3.62
CA THR A 19 -14.87 -13.25 2.40
C THR A 19 -16.12 -13.41 1.52
N ALA A 20 -15.98 -13.20 0.22
CA ALA A 20 -17.07 -13.33 -0.77
C ALA A 20 -18.29 -12.42 -0.51
N LYS A 21 -18.13 -11.38 0.31
CA LYS A 21 -19.06 -10.24 0.38
C LYS A 21 -18.48 -9.11 -0.44
N TYR A 22 -19.34 -8.40 -1.14
CA TYR A 22 -18.96 -7.28 -2.00
C TYR A 22 -19.69 -6.03 -1.55
N MET A 23 -18.96 -4.92 -1.52
CA MET A 23 -19.47 -3.60 -1.16
C MET A 23 -19.48 -2.74 -2.41
N ASN A 24 -20.64 -2.18 -2.74
CA ASN A 24 -20.74 -1.17 -3.77
C ASN A 24 -20.30 0.18 -3.19
N THR A 25 -19.36 0.84 -3.85
CA THR A 25 -18.85 2.16 -3.47
C THR A 25 -18.96 3.12 -4.66
N PRO A 26 -18.90 4.44 -4.45
CA PRO A 26 -18.88 5.41 -5.55
C PRO A 26 -17.74 5.18 -6.57
N PHE A 27 -16.67 4.48 -6.17
CA PHE A 27 -15.51 4.17 -6.99
C PHE A 27 -15.57 2.75 -7.60
N GLY A 28 -16.67 2.02 -7.42
CA GLY A 28 -16.88 0.67 -7.93
C GLY A 28 -17.20 -0.37 -6.85
N THR A 29 -17.33 -1.62 -7.28
CA THR A 29 -17.63 -2.75 -6.39
C THR A 29 -16.34 -3.45 -5.97
N PHE A 30 -16.11 -3.55 -4.67
CA PHE A 30 -14.92 -4.17 -4.10
C PHE A 30 -15.30 -5.32 -3.18
N GLU A 31 -14.48 -6.37 -3.14
CA GLU A 31 -14.63 -7.42 -2.12
C GLU A 31 -14.40 -6.79 -0.74
N LEU A 32 -15.28 -7.04 0.22
CA LEU A 32 -15.22 -6.45 1.55
C LEU A 32 -13.88 -6.77 2.23
N LYS A 33 -13.36 -7.99 2.04
CA LYS A 33 -12.05 -8.44 2.53
C LYS A 33 -10.87 -7.55 2.09
N TYR A 34 -10.98 -6.85 0.97
CA TYR A 34 -9.95 -5.92 0.47
C TYR A 34 -9.56 -4.87 1.52
N PHE A 35 -10.53 -4.42 2.33
CA PHE A 35 -10.33 -3.39 3.35
C PHE A 35 -9.73 -3.94 4.66
N PHE A 36 -9.65 -5.27 4.81
CA PHE A 36 -9.15 -5.95 6.01
C PHE A 36 -7.79 -6.62 5.77
N GLY A 37 -7.10 -6.24 4.69
CA GLY A 37 -5.77 -6.75 4.38
C GLY A 37 -4.76 -6.36 5.47
N SER A 38 -3.82 -7.27 5.76
CA SER A 38 -2.77 -7.05 6.76
C SER A 38 -2.10 -5.68 6.57
N SER A 39 -2.32 -4.78 7.52
CA SER A 39 -1.60 -3.52 7.61
C SER A 39 -0.11 -3.84 7.74
N LEU A 40 0.74 -3.06 7.06
CA LEU A 40 2.13 -2.98 7.45
C LEU A 40 2.13 -2.25 8.80
N ASN A 41 2.44 -2.97 9.88
CA ASN A 41 2.66 -2.34 11.17
C ASN A 41 3.81 -1.34 11.01
N THR A 42 3.50 -0.05 11.08
CA THR A 42 4.49 0.99 11.27
C THR A 42 4.53 1.30 12.76
N ASP A 43 5.73 1.39 13.34
CA ASP A 43 5.92 1.68 14.78
C ASP A 43 5.43 3.09 15.18
N ALA A 44 4.94 3.89 14.22
CA ALA A 44 4.42 5.25 14.41
C ALA A 44 2.89 5.36 14.27
N GLY A 45 2.13 4.29 14.53
CA GLY A 45 0.68 4.35 14.69
C GLY A 45 -0.14 4.62 13.42
N GLY A 46 0.48 4.57 12.23
CA GLY A 46 -0.20 4.69 10.95
C GLY A 46 -0.41 3.33 10.28
N ASN A 47 -1.62 2.79 10.30
CA ASN A 47 -2.01 1.61 9.54
C ASN A 47 -2.10 1.94 8.03
N ALA A 48 -0.99 2.24 7.38
CA ALA A 48 -0.96 2.39 5.92
C ALA A 48 -1.17 1.00 5.29
N SER A 49 -2.35 0.78 4.69
CA SER A 49 -2.64 -0.46 3.99
C SER A 49 -1.64 -0.69 2.86
N SER A 50 -1.15 -1.91 2.69
CA SER A 50 -0.20 -2.26 1.61
C SER A 50 -0.70 -1.84 0.22
N THR A 51 -2.01 -1.81 0.01
CA THR A 51 -2.63 -1.31 -1.23
C THR A 51 -2.51 0.21 -1.39
N ALA A 52 -2.68 0.98 -0.31
CA ALA A 52 -2.50 2.43 -0.33
C ALA A 52 -1.04 2.79 -0.64
N VAL A 53 -0.08 2.10 -0.02
CA VAL A 53 1.36 2.29 -0.29
C VAL A 53 1.67 2.00 -1.76
N ARG A 54 1.13 0.92 -2.34
CA ARG A 54 1.30 0.61 -3.77
C ARG A 54 0.71 1.69 -4.68
N ALA A 55 -0.47 2.20 -4.34
CA ALA A 55 -1.11 3.28 -5.10
C ALA A 55 -0.27 4.56 -5.07
N LEU A 56 0.25 4.92 -3.90
CA LEU A 56 1.13 6.08 -3.72
C LEU A 56 2.45 5.93 -4.48
N ILE A 57 3.11 4.77 -4.39
CA ILE A 57 4.33 4.48 -5.19
C ILE A 57 4.03 4.69 -6.67
N LYS A 58 2.89 4.18 -7.17
CA LYS A 58 2.50 4.36 -8.58
C LYS A 58 2.28 5.83 -8.93
N GLN A 59 1.65 6.62 -8.06
CA GLN A 59 1.45 8.06 -8.28
C GLN A 59 2.76 8.84 -8.29
N LEU A 60 3.64 8.59 -7.32
CA LEU A 60 4.95 9.24 -7.23
C LEU A 60 5.82 8.94 -8.45
N VAL A 61 5.82 7.68 -8.91
CA VAL A 61 6.52 7.28 -10.13
C VAL A 61 5.89 7.92 -11.37
N ALA A 62 4.57 8.03 -11.44
CA ALA A 62 3.91 8.67 -12.60
C ALA A 62 4.17 10.18 -12.68
N ALA A 63 4.45 10.83 -11.55
CA ALA A 63 4.75 12.26 -11.47
C ALA A 63 6.26 12.59 -11.52
N GLU A 64 7.12 11.58 -11.70
CA GLU A 64 8.57 11.80 -11.68
C GLU A 64 9.10 12.50 -12.93
N ASP A 65 10.24 13.15 -12.81
CA ASP A 65 11.00 13.64 -13.96
C ASP A 65 11.70 12.47 -14.66
N PRO A 66 11.41 12.18 -15.95
CA PRO A 66 12.06 11.11 -16.70
C PRO A 66 13.59 11.25 -16.80
N LYS A 67 14.13 12.48 -16.69
CA LYS A 67 15.59 12.74 -16.69
C LYS A 67 16.24 12.38 -15.35
N LYS A 68 15.47 12.40 -14.27
CA LYS A 68 15.92 12.12 -12.90
C LYS A 68 14.90 11.23 -12.17
N PRO A 69 14.78 9.95 -12.59
CA PRO A 69 13.81 9.03 -12.00
C PRO A 69 14.08 8.82 -10.50
N LEU A 70 13.01 8.66 -9.74
CA LEU A 70 13.07 8.51 -8.29
C LEU A 70 13.59 7.11 -7.92
N SER A 71 14.65 7.06 -7.11
CA SER A 71 15.15 5.81 -6.53
C SER A 71 14.23 5.26 -5.45
N ASP A 72 14.31 3.95 -5.18
CA ASP A 72 13.53 3.31 -4.12
C ASP A 72 13.79 3.95 -2.73
N SER A 73 15.00 4.48 -2.51
CA SER A 73 15.31 5.23 -1.28
C SER A 73 14.62 6.59 -1.22
N GLN A 74 14.54 7.30 -2.34
CA GLN A 74 13.83 8.58 -2.40
C GLN A 74 12.32 8.37 -2.23
N LEU A 75 11.75 7.35 -2.87
CA LEU A 75 10.35 6.97 -2.66
C LEU A 75 10.07 6.63 -1.19
N SER A 76 10.99 5.94 -0.52
CA SER A 76 10.91 5.66 0.92
C SER A 76 10.87 6.96 1.75
N SER A 77 11.76 7.92 1.49
CA SER A 77 11.78 9.20 2.20
C SER A 77 10.54 10.05 1.92
N MET A 78 10.03 10.08 0.68
CA MET A 78 8.81 10.81 0.35
C MET A 78 7.56 10.21 1.01
N LEU A 79 7.53 8.89 1.21
CA LEU A 79 6.48 8.25 2.00
C LEU A 79 6.65 8.59 3.50
N GLU A 80 7.88 8.69 3.98
CA GLU A 80 8.18 9.09 5.36
C GLU A 80 7.70 10.51 5.67
N GLU A 81 7.85 11.45 4.72
CA GLU A 81 7.30 12.80 4.79
C GLU A 81 5.76 12.84 4.89
N GLN A 82 5.08 11.75 4.52
CA GLN A 82 3.63 11.58 4.63
C GLN A 82 3.23 10.74 5.85
N ASP A 83 4.12 10.58 6.83
CA ASP A 83 3.96 9.70 8.00
C ASP A 83 3.80 8.20 7.67
N ILE A 84 4.27 7.78 6.49
CA ILE A 84 4.21 6.39 6.02
C ILE A 84 5.61 5.77 6.07
N GLN A 85 5.92 5.13 7.20
CA GLN A 85 7.21 4.47 7.44
C GLN A 85 7.31 3.15 6.64
N VAL A 86 7.97 3.19 5.48
CA VAL A 86 8.14 2.01 4.62
C VAL A 86 9.60 1.84 4.26
N ALA A 87 10.20 0.74 4.69
CA ALA A 87 11.59 0.44 4.35
C ALA A 87 11.82 0.32 2.83
N ARG A 88 12.99 0.77 2.34
CA ARG A 88 13.42 0.66 0.94
C ARG A 88 13.16 -0.72 0.29
N ARG A 89 13.44 -1.82 1.01
CA ARG A 89 13.21 -3.18 0.49
C ARG A 89 11.73 -3.48 0.24
N THR A 90 10.85 -2.93 1.07
CA THR A 90 9.38 -3.04 0.92
C THR A 90 8.91 -2.22 -0.28
N VAL A 91 9.45 -1.02 -0.48
CA VAL A 91 9.21 -0.21 -1.69
C VAL A 91 9.62 -0.98 -2.95
N ALA A 92 10.82 -1.56 -2.98
CA ALA A 92 11.30 -2.35 -4.11
C ALA A 92 10.38 -3.54 -4.44
N LYS A 93 9.97 -4.30 -3.41
CA LYS A 93 9.01 -5.42 -3.54
C LYS A 93 7.67 -4.96 -4.13
N TYR A 94 7.16 -3.81 -3.69
CA TYR A 94 5.90 -3.25 -4.20
C TYR A 94 6.03 -2.69 -5.61
N ARG A 95 7.15 -2.04 -5.94
CA ARG A 95 7.48 -1.60 -7.30
C ARG A 95 7.51 -2.77 -8.29
N GLU A 96 8.15 -3.87 -7.92
CA GLU A 96 8.21 -5.09 -8.73
C GLU A 96 6.82 -5.72 -8.93
N ALA A 97 6.01 -5.77 -7.88
CA ALA A 97 4.62 -6.24 -7.98
C ALA A 97 3.77 -5.36 -8.93
N LEU A 98 4.11 -4.08 -9.06
CA LEU A 98 3.49 -3.13 -9.99
C LEU A 98 4.11 -3.15 -11.40
N LYS A 99 5.11 -4.01 -11.65
CA LYS A 99 5.87 -4.11 -12.91
C LYS A 99 6.57 -2.80 -13.31
N ILE A 100 6.93 -1.97 -12.35
CA ILE A 100 7.67 -0.73 -12.59
C ILE A 100 9.17 -1.05 -12.58
N ALA A 101 9.90 -0.61 -13.61
CA ALA A 101 11.34 -0.84 -13.69
C ALA A 101 12.13 -0.04 -12.62
N PRO A 102 13.31 -0.50 -12.19
CA PRO A 102 14.17 0.28 -11.29
C PRO A 102 14.59 1.61 -11.93
N ALA A 103 14.94 2.59 -11.10
CA ALA A 103 15.22 3.97 -11.55
C ALA A 103 16.29 4.06 -12.65
N ASN A 104 17.32 3.22 -12.61
CA ASN A 104 18.37 3.16 -13.63
C ASN A 104 17.84 2.81 -15.03
N LEU A 105 16.79 1.99 -15.13
CA LEU A 105 16.17 1.59 -16.39
C LEU A 105 15.05 2.53 -16.84
N ARG A 106 14.58 3.42 -15.95
CA ARG A 106 13.55 4.43 -16.25
C ARG A 106 14.12 5.76 -16.73
N LYS A 107 15.43 5.96 -16.63
CA LYS A 107 16.07 7.20 -17.03
C LYS A 107 16.02 7.35 -18.55
N ALA A 108 15.29 8.36 -19.03
CA ALA A 108 15.31 8.75 -20.43
C ALA A 108 16.61 9.51 -20.74
N LEU A 109 17.18 9.26 -21.92
CA LEU A 109 18.37 9.94 -22.45
C LEU A 109 18.08 11.40 -22.80
#